data_AF-A0A3N5E153-F1
#
_entry.id   AF-A0A3N5E153-F1
#
_cell.length_a   1.000
_cell.length_b   1.000
_cell.length_c   1.000
_cell.angle_alpha   90.00
_cell.angle_beta   90.00
_cell.angle_gamma   90.00
#
_symmetry.space_group_name_H-M   'P 1'
#
loop_
_entity.id
_entity.type
_entity.pdbx_description
1 polymer ?
#
loop_
_entity_poly.entity_id
_entity_poly.type
_entity_poly.pdbx_seq_one_letter_code
_entity_poly.pdbx_strand_id
1 'polypeptide(L)'
;MKTLLNIVISIALSLGSVCNLQAQWVGDPRLVAGVYGLAAFTDGDRGSELFAGTAAGVFRSTDEGLTWTLCNGNLPSPSVTVFSGWQLGQEVSYLCAMTSKGVFLSSDRGVHWLPVDMGFPPREALGFLVASEGMGQNI
;
A
#
# COMPACT_ATOMS: atom_id res chain seq x y z
N MET A 1 48.54 16.05 24.97
CA MET A 1 47.37 16.93 24.71
C MET A 1 46.80 16.81 23.30
N LYS A 2 47.60 16.67 22.23
CA LYS A 2 47.09 16.50 20.85
C LYS A 2 46.31 15.19 20.61
N THR A 3 46.66 14.12 21.32
CA THR A 3 45.99 12.80 21.20
C THR A 3 44.60 12.76 21.83
N LEU A 4 44.36 13.49 22.93
CA LEU A 4 43.03 13.58 23.55
C LEU A 4 42.07 14.45 22.72
N LEU A 5 42.59 15.49 22.06
CA LEU A 5 41.80 16.36 21.18
C LEU A 5 41.29 15.62 19.93
N ASN A 6 42.11 14.74 19.34
CA ASN A 6 41.71 13.94 18.18
C ASN A 6 40.65 12.88 18.50
N ILE A 7 40.65 12.31 19.71
CA ILE A 7 39.64 11.32 20.13
C ILE A 7 38.27 11.99 20.31
N VAL A 8 38.24 13.21 20.86
CA VAL A 8 36.98 13.97 21.06
C VAL A 8 36.37 14.40 19.73
N ILE A 9 37.19 14.81 18.75
CA ILE A 9 36.70 15.22 17.41
C ILE A 9 36.17 14.02 16.61
N SER A 10 36.77 12.83 16.76
CA SER A 10 36.27 11.60 16.10
C SER A 10 34.95 11.10 16.67
N ILE A 11 34.69 11.29 17.97
CA ILE A 11 33.41 10.93 18.60
C ILE A 11 32.31 11.94 18.22
N ALA A 12 32.66 13.21 18.03
CA ALA A 12 31.72 14.23 17.57
C ALA A 12 31.26 14.04 16.10
N LEU A 13 32.12 13.46 15.24
CA LEU A 13 31.79 13.18 13.83
C LEU A 13 31.09 11.83 13.59
N SER A 14 31.10 10.91 14.56
CA SER A 14 30.35 9.64 14.47
C SER A 14 28.90 9.73 14.99
N LEU A 15 28.49 10.87 15.54
CA LEU A 15 27.12 11.14 16.01
C LEU A 15 26.23 11.86 14.97
N GLY A 16 26.76 12.17 13.77
CA GLY A 16 26.08 12.95 12.73
C GLY A 16 25.28 12.15 11.69
N SER A 17 25.11 10.84 11.85
CA SER A 17 24.21 10.06 11.00
C SER A 17 23.53 8.97 11.80
N VAL A 18 22.82 9.40 12.85
CA VAL A 18 21.62 8.67 13.22
C VAL A 18 20.58 9.09 12.21
N CYS A 19 20.25 8.21 11.27
CA CYS A 19 19.05 8.34 10.45
C CYS A 19 17.89 8.43 11.44
N ASN A 20 17.45 9.65 11.74
CA ASN A 20 16.35 9.88 12.65
C ASN A 20 15.08 9.50 11.89
N LEU A 21 14.80 8.20 11.82
CA LEU A 21 13.50 7.66 11.42
C LEU A 21 12.54 7.92 12.59
N GLN A 22 12.26 9.19 12.87
CA GLN A 22 11.09 9.54 13.64
C GLN A 22 9.90 9.30 12.73
N ALA A 23 9.15 8.23 13.02
CA ALA A 23 7.82 8.07 12.46
C ALA A 23 6.97 9.26 12.92
N GLN A 24 6.77 10.23 12.04
CA GLN A 24 5.84 11.33 12.26
C GLN A 24 4.51 10.95 11.61
N TRP A 25 3.50 10.67 12.43
CA TRP A 25 2.15 10.42 11.94
C TRP A 25 1.56 11.72 11.42
N VAL A 26 1.51 11.90 10.10
CA VAL A 26 0.75 12.97 9.45
C VAL A 26 -0.53 12.35 8.93
N GLY A 27 -1.64 12.54 9.64
CA GLY A 27 -2.96 12.15 9.15
C GLY A 27 -3.47 13.17 8.15
N ASP A 28 -3.93 12.72 6.98
CA ASP A 28 -4.70 13.59 6.08
C ASP A 28 -6.13 13.73 6.62
N PRO A 29 -6.57 14.93 7.06
CA PRO A 29 -7.93 15.14 7.57
C PRO A 29 -9.03 14.89 6.52
N ARG A 30 -8.70 14.66 5.25
CA ARG A 30 -9.65 14.26 4.19
C ARG A 30 -10.03 12.78 4.26
N LEU A 31 -9.24 11.94 4.94
CA LEU A 31 -9.57 10.55 5.21
C LEU A 31 -10.50 10.48 6.43
N VAL A 32 -11.73 11.02 6.30
CA VAL A 32 -12.77 11.01 7.35
C VAL A 32 -13.44 9.62 7.48
N ALA A 33 -13.02 8.65 6.67
CA ALA A 33 -13.56 7.31 6.60
C ALA A 33 -12.58 6.30 7.22
N GLY A 34 -13.09 5.31 7.97
CA GLY A 34 -12.28 4.24 8.53
C GLY A 34 -11.46 3.54 7.43
N VAL A 35 -10.18 3.32 7.70
CA VAL A 35 -9.26 2.59 6.81
C VAL A 35 -9.36 1.10 7.14
N TYR A 36 -9.70 0.28 6.14
CA TYR A 36 -9.87 -1.17 6.27
C TYR A 36 -8.66 -1.96 5.78
N GLY A 37 -7.78 -1.34 5.00
CA GLY A 37 -6.53 -1.96 4.56
C GLY A 37 -5.63 -0.97 3.83
N LEU A 38 -4.34 -1.29 3.82
CA LEU A 38 -3.29 -0.53 3.15
C LEU A 38 -2.49 -1.47 2.24
N ALA A 39 -2.05 -0.96 1.09
CA ALA A 39 -1.11 -1.63 0.20
C ALA A 39 -0.02 -0.64 -0.21
N ALA A 40 1.20 -1.14 -0.36
CA ALA A 40 2.34 -0.37 -0.83
C ALA A 40 2.98 -1.11 -2.00
N PHE A 41 3.29 -0.37 -3.06
CA PHE A 41 4.02 -0.87 -4.21
C PHE A 41 5.27 -0.04 -4.43
N THR A 42 6.36 -0.69 -4.81
CA THR A 42 7.60 -0.01 -5.18
C THR A 42 7.97 -0.42 -6.58
N ASP A 43 8.20 0.56 -7.42
CA ASP A 43 8.67 0.37 -8.78
C ASP A 43 9.98 1.15 -8.89
N GLY A 44 11.06 0.46 -9.25
CA GLY A 44 12.43 0.97 -9.16
C GLY A 44 12.60 2.30 -9.90
N ASP A 45 11.82 2.53 -10.95
CA ASP A 45 11.86 3.74 -11.76
C ASP A 45 10.71 4.71 -11.47
N ARG A 46 9.60 4.26 -10.86
CA ARG A 46 8.40 5.09 -10.60
C ARG A 46 8.23 5.54 -9.15
N GLY A 47 9.10 5.10 -8.24
CA GLY A 47 9.00 5.42 -6.81
C GLY A 47 8.01 4.54 -6.06
N SER A 48 7.63 4.97 -4.85
CA SER A 48 6.68 4.27 -4.00
C SER A 48 5.25 4.80 -4.23
N GLU A 49 4.30 3.87 -4.35
CA GLU A 49 2.88 4.19 -4.39
C GLU A 49 2.18 3.51 -3.21
N LEU A 50 1.30 4.26 -2.55
CA LEU A 50 0.51 3.75 -1.43
C LEU A 50 -0.97 3.76 -1.82
N PHE A 51 -1.70 2.76 -1.34
CA PHE A 51 -3.13 2.61 -1.53
C PHE A 51 -3.82 2.36 -0.21
N ALA A 52 -4.99 2.97 0.00
CA ALA A 52 -5.80 2.82 1.19
C ALA A 52 -7.25 2.49 0.81
N GLY A 53 -7.76 1.35 1.27
CA GLY A 53 -9.18 1.03 1.16
C GLY A 53 -9.94 1.58 2.36
N THR A 54 -10.98 2.37 2.10
CA THR A 54 -11.77 3.05 3.13
C THR A 54 -13.27 2.89 2.88
N ALA A 55 -14.10 3.28 3.86
CA ALA A 55 -15.56 3.35 3.68
C ALA A 55 -16.01 4.35 2.59
N ALA A 56 -15.12 5.21 2.10
CA ALA A 56 -15.41 6.17 1.03
C ALA A 56 -14.84 5.77 -0.34
N GLY A 57 -14.00 4.73 -0.40
CA GLY A 57 -13.26 4.41 -1.62
C GLY A 57 -11.87 3.89 -1.37
N VAL A 58 -11.23 3.55 -2.49
CA VAL A 58 -9.79 3.35 -2.57
C VAL A 58 -9.14 4.70 -2.84
N PHE A 59 -8.14 5.05 -2.05
CA PHE A 59 -7.31 6.24 -2.23
C PHE A 59 -5.90 5.83 -2.62
N ARG A 60 -5.23 6.66 -3.42
CA ARG A 60 -3.85 6.49 -3.88
C ARG A 60 -3.02 7.70 -3.48
N SER A 61 -1.80 7.42 -3.06
CA SER A 61 -0.75 8.40 -2.80
C SER A 61 0.48 8.06 -3.65
N THR A 62 1.11 9.08 -4.21
CA THR A 62 2.38 8.98 -4.96
C THR A 62 3.49 9.80 -4.31
N ASP A 63 3.26 10.32 -3.11
CA ASP A 63 4.16 11.20 -2.36
C ASP A 63 4.33 10.69 -0.92
N GLU A 64 4.51 9.37 -0.79
CA GLU A 64 4.80 8.71 0.49
C GLU A 64 3.72 8.91 1.58
N GLY A 65 2.48 9.21 1.16
CA GLY A 65 1.32 9.33 2.04
C GLY A 65 1.04 10.75 2.48
N LEU A 66 1.77 11.75 1.94
CA LEU A 66 1.55 13.16 2.23
C LEU A 66 0.21 13.65 1.65
N THR A 67 -0.17 13.20 0.46
CA THR A 67 -1.46 13.52 -0.15
C THR A 67 -2.13 12.30 -0.76
N TRP A 68 -3.47 12.27 -0.66
CA TRP A 68 -4.28 11.16 -1.14
C TRP A 68 -5.29 11.62 -2.18
N THR A 69 -5.43 10.84 -3.24
CA THR A 69 -6.37 11.07 -4.34
C THR A 69 -7.30 9.87 -4.51
N LEU A 70 -8.56 10.11 -4.86
CA LEU A 70 -9.53 9.03 -5.03
C LEU A 70 -9.17 8.17 -6.27
N CYS A 71 -9.08 6.86 -6.08
CA CYS A 71 -8.65 5.87 -7.07
C CYS A 71 -9.70 4.76 -7.22
N ASN A 72 -10.96 5.17 -7.37
CA ASN A 72 -12.08 4.22 -7.49
C ASN A 72 -12.26 3.66 -8.90
N GLY A 73 -11.70 4.28 -9.95
CA GLY A 73 -11.90 3.84 -11.33
C GLY A 73 -13.39 3.58 -11.65
N ASN A 74 -13.70 2.37 -12.07
CA ASN A 74 -15.04 1.83 -12.31
C ASN A 74 -15.61 0.96 -11.14
N LEU A 75 -15.04 1.03 -9.94
CA LEU A 75 -15.46 0.24 -8.77
C LEU A 75 -16.91 0.59 -8.36
N PRO A 76 -17.86 -0.35 -8.44
CA PRO A 76 -19.24 -0.07 -8.08
C PRO A 76 -19.41 -0.05 -6.56
N SER A 77 -20.06 0.99 -6.03
CA SER A 77 -20.25 1.21 -4.58
C SER A 77 -18.91 1.26 -3.82
N PRO A 78 -18.20 2.40 -3.83
CA PRO A 78 -16.81 2.48 -3.39
C PRO A 78 -16.58 2.28 -1.88
N SER A 79 -17.62 2.05 -1.08
CA SER A 79 -17.42 1.64 0.31
C SER A 79 -16.72 0.29 0.36
N VAL A 80 -15.41 0.33 0.63
CA VAL A 80 -14.57 -0.84 0.77
C VAL A 80 -14.69 -1.36 2.20
N THR A 81 -14.88 -2.66 2.37
CA THR A 81 -14.91 -3.34 3.67
C THR A 81 -13.66 -4.17 3.93
N VAL A 82 -12.98 -4.61 2.87
CA VAL A 82 -11.71 -5.33 2.91
C VAL A 82 -10.84 -4.85 1.76
N PHE A 83 -9.57 -4.57 2.03
CA PHE A 83 -8.61 -4.14 1.02
C PHE A 83 -7.28 -4.84 1.19
N SER A 84 -6.74 -5.36 0.10
CA SER A 84 -5.40 -5.95 0.07
C SER A 84 -4.72 -5.65 -1.25
N GLY A 85 -3.40 -5.66 -1.23
CA GLY A 85 -2.59 -5.56 -2.44
C GLY A 85 -1.41 -6.50 -2.37
N TRP A 86 -0.98 -6.99 -3.51
CA TRP A 86 0.23 -7.80 -3.63
C TRP A 86 0.98 -7.45 -4.90
N GLN A 87 2.29 -7.65 -4.86
CA GLN A 87 3.20 -7.31 -5.94
C GLN A 87 4.05 -8.53 -6.29
N LEU A 88 4.15 -8.81 -7.59
CA LEU A 88 4.93 -9.90 -8.17
C LEU A 88 6.01 -9.28 -9.07
N GLY A 89 7.20 -9.05 -8.51
CA GLY A 89 8.27 -8.33 -9.21
C GLY A 89 7.97 -6.82 -9.36
N GLN A 90 8.70 -6.13 -10.23
CA GLN A 90 8.57 -4.67 -10.38
C GLN A 90 7.38 -4.26 -11.26
N GLU A 91 6.91 -5.15 -12.14
CA GLU A 91 5.94 -4.80 -13.18
C GLU A 91 4.50 -5.19 -12.84
N VAL A 92 4.30 -6.21 -12.00
CA VAL A 92 2.97 -6.78 -11.76
C VAL A 92 2.52 -6.46 -10.34
N SER A 93 1.43 -5.69 -10.23
CA SER A 93 0.79 -5.35 -8.97
C SER A 93 -0.71 -5.61 -9.08
N TYR A 94 -1.29 -6.17 -8.03
CA TYR A 94 -2.71 -6.39 -7.95
C TYR A 94 -3.29 -5.77 -6.68
N LEU A 95 -4.49 -5.22 -6.80
CA LEU A 95 -5.30 -4.72 -5.70
C LEU A 95 -6.61 -5.48 -5.67
N CYS A 96 -7.03 -5.88 -4.48
CA CYS A 96 -8.31 -6.51 -4.22
C CYS A 96 -9.13 -5.61 -3.28
N ALA A 97 -10.37 -5.32 -3.69
CA ALA A 97 -11.31 -4.55 -2.90
C ALA A 97 -12.63 -5.33 -2.77
N MET A 98 -13.08 -5.53 -1.53
CA MET A 98 -14.40 -6.05 -1.24
C MET A 98 -15.35 -4.90 -0.97
N THR A 99 -16.50 -4.94 -1.63
CA THR A 99 -17.57 -3.96 -1.49
C THR A 99 -18.90 -4.67 -1.19
N SER A 100 -19.95 -3.90 -0.93
CA SER A 100 -21.32 -4.43 -0.83
C SER A 100 -21.83 -5.10 -2.11
N LYS A 101 -21.17 -4.87 -3.26
CA LYS A 101 -21.53 -5.41 -4.57
C LYS A 101 -20.72 -6.64 -4.99
N GLY A 102 -19.67 -6.99 -4.26
CA GLY A 102 -18.79 -8.10 -4.61
C GLY A 102 -17.31 -7.80 -4.36
N VAL A 103 -16.48 -8.75 -4.76
CA VAL A 103 -15.03 -8.60 -4.78
C VAL A 103 -14.58 -8.17 -6.16
N PHE A 104 -13.67 -7.21 -6.19
CA PHE A 104 -13.13 -6.63 -7.40
C PHE A 104 -11.61 -6.68 -7.36
N LEU A 105 -11.02 -6.93 -8.52
CA LEU A 105 -9.58 -6.99 -8.72
C LEU A 105 -9.15 -5.90 -9.71
N SER A 106 -8.05 -5.21 -9.39
CA SER A 106 -7.34 -4.34 -10.32
C SER A 106 -5.93 -4.86 -10.50
N SER A 107 -5.48 -4.99 -11.75
CA SER A 107 -4.09 -5.31 -12.11
C SER A 107 -3.32 -4.09 -12.64
N ASP A 108 -3.95 -2.92 -12.61
CA ASP A 108 -3.46 -1.67 -13.22
C ASP A 108 -3.48 -0.52 -12.21
N ARG A 109 -3.17 -0.83 -10.95
CA ARG A 109 -3.02 0.13 -9.86
C ARG A 109 -4.29 0.98 -9.61
N GLY A 110 -5.45 0.33 -9.68
CA GLY A 110 -6.74 0.92 -9.32
C GLY A 110 -7.40 1.75 -10.43
N VAL A 111 -6.84 1.76 -11.64
CA VAL A 111 -7.45 2.44 -12.79
C VAL A 111 -8.71 1.70 -13.24
N HIS A 112 -8.63 0.38 -13.37
CA HIS A 112 -9.79 -0.48 -13.67
C HIS A 112 -9.92 -1.62 -12.67
N TRP A 113 -11.17 -1.94 -12.36
CA TRP A 113 -11.62 -2.94 -11.41
C TRP A 113 -12.53 -3.93 -12.15
N LEU A 114 -12.17 -5.20 -12.10
CA LEU A 114 -12.91 -6.30 -12.69
C LEU A 114 -13.59 -7.10 -11.58
N PRO A 115 -14.88 -7.46 -11.73
CA PRO A 115 -15.54 -8.32 -10.76
C PRO A 115 -14.88 -9.70 -10.76
N VAL A 116 -14.63 -10.23 -9.57
CA VAL A 116 -14.18 -11.61 -9.38
C VAL A 116 -15.39 -12.46 -9.01
N ASP A 117 -15.69 -13.46 -9.85
CA ASP A 117 -16.67 -14.47 -9.48
C ASP A 117 -16.02 -15.44 -8.48
N MET A 118 -16.43 -15.34 -7.21
CA MET A 118 -15.94 -16.23 -6.16
C MET A 118 -16.76 -17.52 -6.05
N GLY A 119 -17.82 -17.70 -6.84
CA GLY A 119 -18.70 -18.87 -6.74
C GLY A 119 -19.59 -18.90 -5.49
N PHE A 120 -19.62 -17.81 -4.71
CA PHE A 120 -20.49 -17.64 -3.54
C PHE A 120 -20.84 -16.15 -3.29
N PRO A 121 -21.96 -15.84 -2.60
CA PRO A 121 -22.43 -14.47 -2.44
C PRO A 121 -21.51 -13.60 -1.53
N PRO A 122 -21.36 -12.28 -1.79
CA PRO A 122 -20.32 -11.43 -1.20
C PRO A 122 -20.34 -11.30 0.33
N ARG A 123 -21.51 -11.48 0.96
CA ARG A 123 -21.72 -11.25 2.40
C ARG A 123 -21.09 -12.32 3.30
N GLU A 124 -20.59 -13.41 2.72
CA GLU A 124 -20.03 -14.54 3.46
C GLU A 124 -18.50 -14.51 3.53
N ALA A 125 -17.85 -13.58 2.82
CA ALA A 125 -16.40 -13.44 2.81
C ALA A 125 -15.92 -12.50 3.93
N LEU A 126 -15.37 -13.05 5.02
CA LEU A 126 -14.85 -12.26 6.16
C LEU A 126 -13.34 -12.00 6.12
N GLY A 127 -12.63 -12.54 5.13
CA GLY A 127 -11.20 -12.32 4.92
C GLY A 127 -10.68 -13.19 3.79
N PHE A 128 -9.75 -12.67 2.99
CA PHE A 128 -9.11 -13.43 1.92
C PHE A 128 -7.59 -13.47 2.16
N LEU A 129 -7.03 -14.67 2.19
CA LEU A 129 -5.59 -14.90 2.08
C LEU A 129 -5.32 -15.31 0.63
N VAL A 130 -4.64 -14.46 -0.14
CA VAL A 130 -4.13 -14.86 -1.45
C VAL A 130 -2.85 -15.67 -1.19
N ALA A 131 -2.87 -16.99 -1.42
CA ALA A 131 -1.63 -17.77 -1.47
C ALA A 131 -0.99 -17.56 -2.85
N SER A 132 0.26 -17.12 -2.89
CA SER A 132 1.04 -17.12 -4.13
C SER A 132 1.58 -18.52 -4.36
N GLU A 133 0.97 -19.30 -5.26
CA GLU A 133 1.63 -20.49 -5.79
C GLU A 133 2.67 -20.04 -6.82
N GLY A 134 3.95 -20.24 -6.48
CA GLY A 134 5.04 -20.09 -7.44
C GLY A 134 4.87 -21.14 -8.53
N MET A 135 4.41 -20.73 -9.72
CA MET A 135 4.39 -21.61 -10.88
C MET A 135 5.82 -22.00 -11.22
N GLY A 136 6.18 -23.24 -10.85
CA GLY A 136 7.38 -23.90 -11.33
C GLY A 136 7.34 -23.97 -12.85
N GLN A 137 8.39 -23.42 -13.46
CA GLN A 137 8.71 -23.58 -14.86
C GLN A 137 8.84 -25.08 -15.16
N ASN A 138 7.89 -25.66 -15.89
CA ASN A 138 8.10 -26.93 -16.58
C ASN A 138 8.70 -26.61 -17.95
N ILE A 139 9.95 -27.04 -18.11
CA ILE A 139 10.73 -27.10 -19.35
C ILE A 139 10.23 -28.26 -20.21
#